data_AF-A0A7Z2SJL3-F1
#
_entry.id   AF-A0A7Z2SJL3-F1
#
_cell.length_a   1.000
_cell.length_b   1.000
_cell.length_c   1.000
_cell.angle_alpha   90.00
_cell.angle_beta   90.00
_cell.angle_gamma   90.00
#
_symmetry.space_group_name_H-M   'P 1'
#
loop_
_entity.id
_entity.type
_entity.pdbx_description
1 polymer ?
#
loop_
_entity_poly.entity_id
_entity_poly.type
_entity_poly.pdbx_seq_one_letter_code
_entity_poly.pdbx_strand_id
1 'polypeptide(L)' 'MVIERSAASLQGGLSPIKQTQSSLEHDLDARAVIALDEAREMPAGDERTEAIHKAIVLRNAADLHKLLSGKRGAPGI' A
#
# COMPACT_ATOMS: atom_id res chain seq x y z
N MET A 1 42.83 5.19 -19.99
CA MET A 1 42.49 5.19 -18.55
C MET A 1 40.99 4.92 -18.46
N VAL A 2 40.62 3.68 -18.16
CA VAL A 2 39.23 3.21 -18.12
C VAL A 2 38.72 3.46 -16.71
N ILE A 3 37.68 4.30 -16.57
CA ILE A 3 36.96 4.43 -15.30
C ILE A 3 35.58 3.82 -15.53
N GLU A 4 35.53 2.50 -15.39
CA GLU A 4 34.31 1.73 -15.14
C GLU A 4 33.75 2.21 -13.80
N ARG A 5 32.80 3.14 -13.87
CA ARG A 5 31.97 3.52 -12.74
C ARG A 5 30.85 2.49 -12.63
N SER A 6 31.17 1.35 -12.04
CA SER A 6 30.17 0.40 -11.57
C SER A 6 29.29 1.12 -10.56
N ALA A 7 28.11 1.55 -10.99
CA ALA A 7 27.05 1.94 -10.09
C ALA A 7 26.63 0.68 -9.35
N ALA A 8 27.19 0.49 -8.16
CA ALA A 8 26.74 -0.49 -7.19
C ALA A 8 25.26 -0.18 -6.90
N SER A 9 24.38 -0.88 -7.62
CA SER A 9 22.97 -0.94 -7.32
C SER A 9 22.86 -1.60 -5.96
N LEU A 10 22.75 -0.80 -4.90
CA LEU A 10 22.31 -1.24 -3.57
C LEU A 10 20.84 -1.63 -3.66
N GLN A 11 20.55 -2.67 -4.44
CA GLN A 11 19.32 -3.43 -4.32
C GLN A 11 19.49 -4.33 -3.11
N GLY A 12 19.30 -3.73 -1.93
CA GLY A 12 19.07 -4.45 -0.69
C GLY A 12 17.82 -5.32 -0.83
N GLY A 13 18.01 -6.56 -1.28
CA GLY A 13 17.40 -7.76 -0.72
C GLY A 13 15.88 -7.84 -0.55
N LEU A 14 15.05 -7.20 -1.37
CA LEU A 14 13.62 -7.45 -1.40
C LEU A 14 13.25 -8.15 -2.70
N SER A 15 12.78 -9.40 -2.59
CA SER A 15 12.29 -10.16 -3.73
C SER A 15 11.15 -9.39 -4.44
N PRO A 16 11.01 -9.51 -5.78
CA PRO A 16 10.01 -8.75 -6.55
C PRO A 16 8.59 -8.83 -5.99
N ILE A 17 8.24 -9.97 -5.38
CA ILE A 17 6.96 -10.20 -4.72
C ILE A 17 6.75 -9.25 -3.54
N LYS A 18 7.77 -9.02 -2.72
CA LYS A 18 7.68 -8.11 -1.56
C LYS A 18 7.57 -6.66 -1.99
N GLN A 19 8.24 -6.28 -3.09
CA GLN A 19 8.16 -4.92 -3.66
C GLN A 19 6.77 -4.63 -4.23
N THR A 20 6.21 -5.54 -5.04
CA THR A 20 4.85 -5.39 -5.57
C THR A 20 3.80 -5.36 -4.45
N GLN A 21 4.01 -6.14 -3.40
CA GLN A 21 3.14 -6.15 -2.22
C GLN A 21 3.17 -4.83 -1.44
N SER A 22 4.35 -4.27 -1.19
CA SER A 22 4.46 -2.95 -0.55
C SER A 22 3.83 -1.85 -1.41
N SER A 23 3.98 -1.92 -2.74
CA SER A 23 3.33 -0.99 -3.68
C SER A 23 1.80 -1.06 -3.58
N LEU A 24 1.22 -2.26 -3.49
CA LEU A 24 -0.23 -2.44 -3.40
C LEU A 24 -0.82 -1.94 -2.06
N GLU A 25 -0.15 -2.19 -0.93
CA GLU A 25 -0.56 -1.64 0.37
C GLU A 25 -0.61 -0.11 0.32
N HIS A 26 0.43 0.52 -0.23
CA HIS A 26 0.49 1.98 -0.35
C HIS A 26 -0.55 2.56 -1.31
N ASP A 27 -0.85 1.89 -2.43
CA ASP A 27 -1.91 2.32 -3.34
C ASP A 27 -3.30 2.27 -2.69
N LEU A 28 -3.61 1.18 -1.99
CA LEU A 28 -4.87 1.03 -1.27
C LEU A 28 -5.03 2.09 -0.18
N ASP A 29 -3.96 2.38 0.56
CA ASP A 29 -3.93 3.43 1.56
C ASP A 29 -4.16 4.82 0.94
N ALA A 30 -3.40 5.15 -0.12
CA ALA A 30 -3.55 6.43 -0.82
C ALA A 30 -4.98 6.65 -1.34
N ARG A 31 -5.60 5.61 -1.89
CA ARG A 31 -7.00 5.66 -2.36
C ARG A 31 -8.00 5.82 -1.22
N ALA A 32 -7.72 5.26 -0.04
CA ALA A 32 -8.54 5.47 1.15
C ALA A 32 -8.49 6.94 1.61
N VAL A 33 -7.31 7.55 1.60
CA VAL A 33 -7.13 8.98 1.93
C VAL A 33 -7.89 9.86 0.95
N ILE A 34 -7.73 9.62 -0.36
CA ILE A 34 -8.45 10.37 -1.40
C ILE A 34 -9.97 10.27 -1.20
N ALA A 35 -10.50 9.07 -0.95
CA ALA A 35 -11.94 8.90 -0.72
C ALA A 35 -12.45 9.62 0.55
N LEU A 36 -11.62 9.76 1.60
CA LEU A 36 -11.96 10.57 2.77
C LEU A 36 -11.94 12.06 2.48
N ASP A 37 -10.97 12.52 1.69
CA ASP A 37 -10.87 13.92 1.30
C ASP A 37 -12.06 14.30 0.41
N GLU A 38 -12.42 13.45 -0.56
CA GLU A 38 -13.66 13.60 -1.34
C GLU A 38 -14.89 13.67 -0.41
N ALA A 39 -15.00 12.77 0.56
CA ALA A 39 -16.12 12.78 1.51
C ALA A 39 -16.20 14.04 2.40
N ARG A 40 -15.08 14.72 2.64
CA ARG A 40 -15.03 15.97 3.43
C ARG A 40 -15.58 17.15 2.64
N GLU A 41 -15.40 17.16 1.33
CA GLU A 41 -15.92 18.19 0.44
C GLU A 41 -17.41 18.01 0.13
N MET A 42 -17.96 16.82 0.40
CA MET A 42 -19.38 16.51 0.17
C MET A 42 -20.30 17.02 1.30
N PRO A 43 -21.50 17.51 0.97
CA PRO A 43 -22.52 17.80 1.97
C PRO A 43 -22.96 16.52 2.70
N ALA A 44 -23.60 16.68 3.86
CA ALA A 44 -24.15 15.55 4.58
C ALA A 44 -25.23 14.84 3.74
N GLY A 45 -25.11 13.52 3.60
CA GLY A 45 -26.03 12.69 2.83
C GLY A 45 -25.47 11.30 2.55
N ASP A 46 -26.23 10.54 1.76
CA ASP A 46 -25.91 9.16 1.41
C ASP A 46 -24.60 9.06 0.62
N GLU A 47 -24.36 9.99 -0.30
CA GLU A 47 -23.14 10.01 -1.12
C GLU A 47 -21.87 10.19 -0.26
N ARG A 48 -21.90 11.11 0.70
CA ARG A 48 -20.81 11.27 1.68
C ARG A 48 -20.62 10.00 2.52
N THR A 49 -21.71 9.34 2.91
CA THR A 49 -21.66 8.09 3.68
C THR A 49 -21.03 6.97 2.85
N GLU A 50 -21.35 6.88 1.57
CA GLU A 50 -20.75 5.91 0.64
C GLU A 50 -19.25 6.17 0.44
N ALA A 51 -18.84 7.43 0.27
CA ALA A 51 -17.43 7.79 0.15
C ALA A 51 -16.62 7.43 1.41
N ILE A 52 -17.18 7.68 2.60
CA ILE A 52 -16.57 7.24 3.88
C ILE A 52 -16.48 5.71 3.93
N HIS A 53 -17.55 4.99 3.57
CA HIS A 53 -17.52 3.53 3.55
C HIS A 53 -16.45 2.99 2.61
N LYS A 54 -16.34 3.56 1.41
CA LYS A 54 -15.30 3.20 0.43
C LYS A 54 -13.91 3.37 1.01
N ALA A 55 -13.66 4.49 1.71
CA ALA A 55 -12.38 4.71 2.38
C ALA A 55 -12.09 3.66 3.47
N ILE A 56 -13.08 3.30 4.28
CA ILE A 56 -12.95 2.25 5.30
C ILE A 56 -12.60 0.90 4.66
N VAL A 57 -13.29 0.52 3.59
CA VAL A 57 -13.02 -0.74 2.87
C VAL A 57 -11.60 -0.77 2.32
N LEU A 58 -11.14 0.33 1.73
CA LEU A 58 -9.79 0.44 1.17
C LEU A 58 -8.71 0.34 2.27
N ARG A 59 -8.92 1.00 3.42
CA ARG A 59 -8.03 0.86 4.57
C ARG A 59 -7.98 -0.58 5.08
N ASN A 60 -9.13 -1.22 5.23
CA ASN A 60 -9.21 -2.63 5.66
C ASN A 60 -8.47 -3.54 4.69
N ALA A 61 -8.57 -3.28 3.38
CA ALA A 61 -7.84 -4.05 2.37
C ALA A 61 -6.31 -3.87 2.51
N ALA A 62 -5.83 -2.64 2.76
CA ALA A 62 -4.42 -2.38 3.03
C ALA A 62 -3.93 -3.11 4.29
N ASP A 63 -4.70 -3.05 5.38
CA ASP A 63 -4.36 -3.70 6.65
C ASP A 63 -4.31 -5.24 6.53
N LEU A 64 -5.29 -5.83 5.83
CA LEU A 64 -5.29 -7.27 5.54
C LEU A 64 -4.10 -7.65 4.66
N HIS A 65 -3.78 -6.83 3.67
CA HIS A 65 -2.65 -7.07 2.80
C HIS A 65 -1.32 -7.06 3.58
N LYS A 66 -1.16 -6.11 4.50
CA LYS A 66 -0.01 -6.04 5.42
C LYS A 66 0.07 -7.26 6.33
N LEU A 67 -1.03 -7.65 6.96
CA LEU A 67 -1.12 -8.80 7.86
C LEU A 67 -0.72 -10.11 7.16
N LEU A 68 -1.27 -10.34 5.97
CA LEU A 68 -1.02 -11.57 5.20
C LEU A 68 0.39 -11.58 4.59
N SER A 69 0.92 -10.42 4.22
CA SER A 69 2.27 -10.30 3.66
C SER A 69 3.36 -10.45 4.73
N GLY A 70 3.08 -10.05 5.97
CA GLY A 70 4.01 -10.22 7.10
C GLY A 70 4.21 -11.67 7.55
N LYS A 71 3.28 -12.59 7.27
CA LYS A 71 3.31 -14.00 7.74
C LYS A 71 4.29 -14.91 6.96
N ARG A 72 4.79 -14.52 5.78
CA ARG A 72 5.66 -15.35 4.91
C ARG A 72 7.13 -15.39 5.35
N GLY A 73 7.41 -15.72 6.62
CA GLY A 73 8.80 -15.73 7.12
C GLY A 73 9.13 -16.62 8.32
N ALA A 74 8.18 -17.29 8.96
CA ALA A 74 8.52 -18.23 10.04
C ALA A 74 8.59 -19.66 9.47
N PRO A 75 9.77 -20.30 9.37
CA PRO A 75 9.82 -21.74 9.19
C PRO A 75 9.12 -22.38 10.39
N GLY A 76 8.17 -23.26 10.12
CA GLY A 76 7.66 -24.17 11.13
C GLY A 76 8.84 -24.94 11.71
N ILE A 77 9.05 -24.74 13.00
CA ILE A 77 9.89 -25.58 13.88
C ILE A 77 9.58 -27.06 13.70
#